data_AF-A0A7W9LRX2-F1
#
_entry.id   AF-A0A7W9LRX2-F1
#
_cell.length_a   1.000
_cell.length_b   1.000
_cell.length_c   1.000
_cell.angle_alpha   90.00
_cell.angle_beta   90.00
_cell.angle_gamma   90.00
#
_symmetry.space_group_name_H-M   'P 1'
#
loop_
_entity.id
_entity.type
_entity.pdbx_description
1 polymer ?
#
loop_
_entity_poly.entity_id
_entity_poly.type
_entity_poly.pdbx_seq_one_letter_code
_entity_poly.pdbx_strand_id
1 'polypeptide(L)'
;MAQVRPMRADARRNYERLLKVAAEAFAEHGEGASLDDIAKRAGVGSGTLYRHFPNRHALLEAAYLDRIEAIAARADELAAELAPGQALAEWLYELGAGMVQMRGLSALLGPAVTQSDSTVATACGDSVKRAAGRLVRAAQEEGTLRRDVDPIDVLRLAHGVSTAAELADGEGGHIRRYLTLLTEGLRPGGE
;
A
#
# COMPACT_ATOMS: atom_id res chain seq x y z
N MET A 1 26.20 28.09 8.34
CA MET A 1 25.98 27.71 6.93
C MET A 1 24.52 27.29 6.78
N ALA A 2 23.69 28.14 6.18
CA ALA A 2 22.30 27.79 5.90
C ALA A 2 22.28 26.92 4.63
N GLN A 3 22.00 25.64 4.80
CA GLN A 3 21.90 24.70 3.69
C GLN A 3 20.62 25.03 2.92
N VAL A 4 20.75 25.68 1.75
CA VAL A 4 19.63 25.92 0.83
C VAL A 4 19.14 24.54 0.38
N ARG A 5 18.07 24.05 0.99
CA ARG A 5 17.39 22.83 0.55
C ARG A 5 16.96 23.09 -0.90
N PRO A 6 17.36 22.26 -1.88
CA PRO A 6 17.06 22.56 -3.28
C PRO A 6 15.54 22.55 -3.47
N MET A 7 14.98 23.61 -4.04
CA MET A 7 13.53 23.79 -4.25
C MET A 7 12.84 22.58 -4.88
N ARG A 8 13.56 21.76 -5.66
CA ARG A 8 13.07 20.50 -6.24
C ARG A 8 12.75 19.43 -5.18
N ALA A 9 13.55 19.33 -4.12
CA ALA A 9 13.32 18.39 -3.03
C ALA A 9 12.12 18.83 -2.16
N ASP A 10 11.91 20.13 -1.98
CA ASP A 10 10.70 20.65 -1.32
C ASP A 10 9.45 20.41 -2.17
N ALA A 11 9.53 20.64 -3.49
CA ALA A 11 8.43 20.36 -4.41
C ALA A 11 8.04 18.86 -4.41
N ARG A 12 9.03 17.96 -4.40
CA ARG A 12 8.78 16.51 -4.33
C ARG A 12 8.13 16.10 -3.01
N ARG A 13 8.63 16.61 -1.86
CA ARG A 13 8.01 16.34 -0.55
C ARG A 13 6.58 16.88 -0.45
N ASN A 14 6.33 18.06 -1.01
CA ASN A 14 4.99 18.63 -1.05
C ASN A 14 4.05 17.79 -1.92
N TYR A 15 4.56 17.24 -3.03
CA TYR A 15 3.81 16.33 -3.89
C TYR A 15 3.47 15.00 -3.19
N GLU A 16 4.45 14.34 -2.56
CA GLU A 16 4.24 13.11 -1.79
C GLU A 16 3.26 13.34 -0.62
N ARG A 17 3.41 14.48 0.07
CA ARG A 17 2.47 14.88 1.13
C ARG A 17 1.06 15.08 0.59
N LEU A 18 0.91 15.70 -0.58
CA LEU A 18 -0.39 15.88 -1.22
C LEU A 18 -1.06 14.55 -1.54
N LEU A 19 -0.33 13.59 -2.09
CA LEU A 19 -0.86 12.26 -2.40
C LEU A 19 -1.28 11.50 -1.15
N LYS A 20 -0.46 11.53 -0.10
CA LYS A 20 -0.80 10.93 1.20
C LYS A 20 -2.09 11.52 1.79
N VAL A 21 -2.17 12.85 1.86
CA VAL A 21 -3.36 13.55 2.41
C VAL A 21 -4.60 13.28 1.54
N ALA A 22 -4.44 13.23 0.22
CA ALA A 22 -5.52 12.90 -0.69
C ALA A 22 -6.04 11.47 -0.43
N ALA A 23 -5.13 10.50 -0.29
CA ALA A 23 -5.49 9.12 0.00
C ALA A 23 -6.27 9.01 1.32
N GLU A 24 -5.80 9.65 2.40
CA GLU A 24 -6.51 9.69 3.68
C GLU A 24 -7.91 10.32 3.54
N ALA A 25 -8.01 11.48 2.89
CA ALA A 25 -9.29 12.17 2.73
C ALA A 25 -10.30 11.38 1.87
N PHE A 26 -9.84 10.71 0.81
CA PHE A 26 -10.71 9.85 0.00
C PHE A 26 -11.15 8.60 0.74
N ALA A 27 -10.30 8.02 1.59
CA ALA A 27 -10.66 6.89 2.42
C ALA A 27 -11.70 7.27 3.48
N GLU A 28 -11.56 8.45 4.09
CA GLU A 28 -12.44 8.96 5.15
C GLU A 28 -13.78 9.48 4.62
N HIS A 29 -13.77 10.20 3.49
CA HIS A 29 -14.93 10.98 3.05
C HIS A 29 -15.51 10.54 1.72
N GLY A 30 -14.91 9.56 1.04
CA GLY A 30 -15.41 9.06 -0.24
C GLY A 30 -15.54 10.17 -1.29
N GLU A 31 -16.68 10.21 -1.97
CA GLU A 31 -17.03 11.26 -2.95
C GLU A 31 -17.11 12.66 -2.32
N GLY A 32 -17.37 12.74 -1.02
CA GLY A 32 -17.48 13.98 -0.26
C GLY A 32 -16.13 14.67 0.02
N ALA A 33 -14.99 14.05 -0.32
CA ALA A 33 -13.68 14.64 -0.10
C ALA A 33 -13.49 15.96 -0.89
N SER A 34 -13.20 17.04 -0.19
CA SER A 34 -12.97 18.38 -0.77
C SER A 34 -11.53 18.53 -1.26
N LEU A 35 -11.33 18.86 -2.55
CA LEU A 35 -9.99 19.05 -3.12
C LEU A 35 -9.27 20.27 -2.53
N ASP A 36 -10.01 21.33 -2.22
CA ASP A 36 -9.45 22.52 -1.58
C ASP A 36 -9.01 22.24 -0.14
N ASP A 37 -9.77 21.42 0.61
CA ASP A 37 -9.36 21.00 1.95
C ASP A 37 -8.15 20.07 1.91
N ILE A 38 -8.08 19.17 0.92
CA ILE A 38 -6.90 18.34 0.66
C ILE A 38 -5.68 19.23 0.38
N ALA A 39 -5.80 20.21 -0.53
CA ALA A 39 -4.71 21.14 -0.86
C ALA A 39 -4.23 21.88 0.40
N LYS A 40 -5.17 22.42 1.18
CA LYS A 40 -4.91 23.13 2.42
C LYS A 40 -4.21 22.24 3.46
N ARG A 41 -4.71 21.02 3.71
CA ARG A 41 -4.07 20.04 4.62
C ARG A 41 -2.66 19.65 4.17
N ALA A 42 -2.45 19.56 2.86
CA ALA A 42 -1.15 19.26 2.26
C ALA A 42 -0.18 20.46 2.25
N GLY A 43 -0.66 21.68 2.54
CA GLY A 43 0.15 22.90 2.44
C GLY A 43 0.46 23.31 1.00
N VAL A 44 -0.38 22.88 0.04
CA VAL A 44 -0.26 23.18 -1.39
C VAL A 44 -1.36 24.16 -1.78
N GLY A 45 -1.05 25.17 -2.59
CA GLY A 45 -2.08 26.10 -3.08
C GLY A 45 -3.01 25.43 -4.10
N SER A 46 -4.32 25.74 -4.07
CA SER A 46 -5.32 25.12 -4.98
C SER A 46 -4.93 25.25 -6.45
N GLY A 47 -4.39 26.39 -6.89
CA GLY A 47 -3.91 26.58 -8.26
C GLY A 47 -2.73 25.67 -8.64
N THR A 48 -1.94 25.21 -7.68
CA THR A 48 -0.88 24.21 -7.89
C THR A 48 -1.48 22.81 -8.01
N LEU A 49 -2.45 22.48 -7.13
CA LEU A 49 -3.18 21.21 -7.21
C LEU A 49 -3.84 21.04 -8.59
N TYR A 50 -4.63 22.00 -9.05
CA TYR A 50 -5.34 21.91 -10.33
C TYR A 50 -4.41 21.90 -11.56
N ARG A 51 -3.18 22.42 -11.44
CA ARG A 51 -2.15 22.30 -12.48
C ARG A 51 -1.58 20.89 -12.59
N HIS A 52 -1.42 20.20 -11.46
CA HIS A 52 -0.92 18.83 -11.41
C HIS A 52 -2.02 17.79 -11.66
N PHE A 53 -3.24 18.07 -11.20
CA PHE A 53 -4.37 17.18 -11.23
C PHE A 53 -5.58 17.93 -11.82
N PRO A 54 -5.83 17.80 -13.13
CA PRO A 54 -6.87 18.58 -13.80
C PRO A 54 -8.28 18.22 -13.32
N ASN A 55 -8.46 17.06 -12.71
CA ASN A 55 -9.74 16.62 -12.14
C ASN A 55 -9.52 15.72 -10.91
N ARG A 56 -10.61 15.47 -10.18
CA ARG A 56 -10.64 14.59 -9.00
C ARG A 56 -10.08 13.20 -9.30
N HIS A 57 -10.45 12.63 -10.43
CA HIS A 57 -10.07 11.26 -10.81
C HIS A 57 -8.55 11.14 -10.96
N ALA A 58 -7.89 12.12 -11.57
CA ALA A 58 -6.43 12.15 -11.70
C ALA A 58 -5.71 12.21 -10.34
N LEU A 59 -6.25 12.95 -9.37
CA LEU A 59 -5.67 12.97 -8.01
C LEU A 59 -5.89 11.63 -7.30
N LEU A 60 -7.09 11.06 -7.44
CA LEU A 60 -7.45 9.78 -6.84
C LEU A 60 -6.57 8.64 -7.36
N GLU A 61 -6.37 8.58 -8.68
CA GLU A 61 -5.52 7.60 -9.35
C GLU A 61 -4.05 7.73 -8.90
N ALA A 62 -3.52 8.95 -8.87
CA ALA A 62 -2.15 9.20 -8.40
C ALA A 62 -1.96 8.86 -6.92
N ALA A 63 -2.94 9.20 -6.07
CA ALA A 63 -2.90 8.88 -4.64
C ALA A 63 -2.96 7.36 -4.39
N TYR A 64 -3.76 6.64 -5.17
CA TYR A 64 -3.84 5.18 -5.13
C TYR A 64 -2.52 4.53 -5.53
N LEU A 65 -1.93 4.95 -6.65
CA LEU A 65 -0.64 4.46 -7.13
C LEU A 65 0.48 4.68 -6.12
N ASP A 66 0.62 5.91 -5.63
CA ASP A 66 1.66 6.28 -4.65
C ASP A 66 1.54 5.44 -3.37
N ARG A 67 0.31 5.16 -2.91
CA ARG A 67 0.10 4.33 -1.72
C ARG A 67 0.56 2.89 -1.93
N ILE A 68 0.34 2.34 -3.11
CA ILE A 68 0.79 0.98 -3.44
C ILE A 68 2.30 0.92 -3.62
N GLU A 69 2.89 1.90 -4.31
CA GLU A 69 4.34 2.01 -4.46
C GLU A 69 5.02 2.15 -3.09
N ALA A 70 4.44 2.94 -2.19
CA ALA A 70 4.92 3.07 -0.82
C ALA A 70 4.90 1.73 -0.07
N ILE A 71 3.81 0.96 -0.17
CA ILE A 71 3.75 -0.39 0.43
C ILE A 71 4.79 -1.32 -0.20
N ALA A 72 4.96 -1.30 -1.53
CA ALA A 72 5.96 -2.12 -2.19
C ALA A 72 7.40 -1.76 -1.76
N ALA A 73 7.70 -0.47 -1.58
CA ALA A 73 9.00 0.01 -1.13
C ALA A 73 9.34 -0.42 0.32
N ARG A 74 8.32 -0.52 1.18
CA ARG A 74 8.48 -0.98 2.57
C ARG A 74 9.08 -2.38 2.68
N ALA A 75 8.95 -3.22 1.65
CA ALA A 75 9.59 -4.55 1.64
C ALA A 75 11.11 -4.47 1.79
N ASP A 76 11.76 -3.53 1.09
CA ASP A 76 13.22 -3.41 1.13
C ASP A 76 13.69 -2.77 2.44
N GLU A 77 12.90 -1.83 3.00
CA GLU A 77 13.18 -1.21 4.30
C GLU A 77 13.07 -2.26 5.43
N LEU A 78 11.99 -3.05 5.45
CA LEU A 78 11.78 -4.10 6.45
C LEU A 78 12.84 -5.21 6.32
N ALA A 79 13.24 -5.57 5.11
CA ALA A 79 14.29 -6.56 4.88
C ALA A 79 15.68 -6.10 5.35
N ALA A 80 15.91 -4.79 5.44
CA ALA A 80 17.15 -4.23 5.99
C ALA A 80 17.18 -4.23 7.53
N GLU A 81 16.01 -4.27 8.18
CA GLU A 81 15.86 -4.09 9.63
C GLU A 81 15.50 -5.39 10.37
N LEU A 82 14.86 -6.35 9.69
CA LEU A 82 14.27 -7.54 10.30
C LEU A 82 14.80 -8.83 9.67
N ALA A 83 14.73 -9.94 10.42
CA ALA A 83 14.98 -11.26 9.85
C ALA A 83 13.96 -11.57 8.73
N PRO A 84 14.34 -12.26 7.64
CA PRO A 84 13.49 -12.54 6.49
C PRO A 84 12.06 -12.97 6.79
N GLY A 85 11.87 -13.93 7.71
CA GLY A 85 10.52 -14.37 8.10
C GLY A 85 9.70 -13.28 8.80
N GLN A 86 10.34 -12.44 9.61
CA GLN A 86 9.71 -11.30 10.29
C GLN A 86 9.41 -10.16 9.32
N ALA A 87 10.34 -9.86 8.40
CA ALA A 87 10.16 -8.87 7.35
C ALA A 87 8.95 -9.21 6.46
N LEU A 88 8.82 -10.48 6.06
CA LEU A 88 7.67 -10.96 5.30
C LEU A 88 6.36 -10.79 6.09
N ALA A 89 6.33 -11.20 7.36
CA ALA A 89 5.12 -11.09 8.18
C ALA A 89 4.69 -9.63 8.40
N GLU A 90 5.63 -8.74 8.70
CA GLU A 90 5.33 -7.32 8.90
C GLU A 90 4.90 -6.65 7.59
N TRP A 91 5.56 -6.98 6.47
CA TRP A 91 5.18 -6.45 5.16
C TRP A 91 3.78 -6.91 4.73
N LEU A 92 3.42 -8.18 4.96
CA LEU A 92 2.07 -8.68 4.69
C LEU A 92 1.02 -8.02 5.59
N TYR A 93 1.37 -7.63 6.82
CA TYR A 93 0.51 -6.83 7.68
C TYR A 93 0.30 -5.42 7.11
N GLU A 94 1.37 -4.72 6.74
CA GLU A 94 1.30 -3.38 6.14
C GLU A 94 0.49 -3.40 4.83
N LEU A 95 0.68 -4.44 4.01
CA LEU A 95 -0.10 -4.68 2.79
C LEU A 95 -1.59 -4.87 3.10
N GLY A 96 -1.92 -5.72 4.07
CA GLY A 96 -3.31 -5.97 4.46
C GLY A 96 -4.01 -4.73 5.01
N ALA A 97 -3.35 -4.00 5.92
CA ALA A 97 -3.87 -2.75 6.45
C ALA A 97 -4.05 -1.71 5.33
N GLY A 98 -3.11 -1.65 4.39
CA GLY A 98 -3.21 -0.81 3.19
C GLY A 98 -4.41 -1.16 2.32
N MET A 99 -4.72 -2.44 2.11
CA MET A 99 -5.90 -2.86 1.33
C MET A 99 -7.20 -2.38 1.96
N VAL A 100 -7.35 -2.48 3.28
CA VAL A 100 -8.54 -1.99 3.99
C VAL A 100 -8.68 -0.46 3.84
N GLN A 101 -7.58 0.27 4.04
CA GLN A 101 -7.57 1.74 3.92
C GLN A 101 -7.88 2.22 2.49
N MET A 102 -7.37 1.52 1.48
CA MET A 102 -7.53 1.91 0.08
C MET A 102 -8.84 1.45 -0.55
N ARG A 103 -9.67 0.66 0.14
CA ARG A 103 -10.93 0.15 -0.41
C ARG A 103 -11.87 1.28 -0.85
N GLY A 104 -11.98 2.34 -0.05
CA GLY A 104 -12.78 3.52 -0.41
C GLY A 104 -12.29 4.17 -1.70
N LEU A 105 -10.97 4.30 -1.87
CA LEU A 105 -10.36 4.84 -3.10
C LEU A 105 -10.62 3.94 -4.29
N SER A 106 -10.45 2.63 -4.11
CA SER A 106 -10.68 1.62 -5.14
C SER A 106 -12.14 1.62 -5.60
N ALA A 107 -13.10 1.83 -4.71
CA ALA A 107 -14.51 1.94 -5.04
C ALA A 107 -14.80 3.20 -5.88
N LEU A 108 -14.19 4.34 -5.51
CA LEU A 108 -14.31 5.61 -6.23
C LEU A 108 -13.68 5.58 -7.63
N LEU A 109 -12.63 4.79 -7.82
CA LEU A 109 -11.99 4.60 -9.13
C LEU A 109 -12.82 3.72 -10.07
N GLY A 110 -13.76 2.93 -9.53
CA GLY A 110 -14.65 2.07 -10.28
C GLY A 110 -13.98 0.85 -10.95
N PRO A 111 -14.75 0.06 -11.71
CA PRO A 111 -14.27 -1.20 -12.30
C PRO A 111 -13.24 -1.02 -13.41
N ALA A 112 -13.16 0.16 -14.03
CA ALA A 112 -12.29 0.41 -15.18
C ALA A 112 -10.82 0.56 -14.81
N VAL A 113 -10.52 0.96 -13.56
CA VAL A 113 -9.15 1.14 -13.05
C VAL A 113 -8.70 -0.07 -12.22
N THR A 114 -9.63 -0.79 -11.59
CA THR A 114 -9.35 -1.97 -10.77
C THR A 114 -9.28 -3.27 -11.57
N GLN A 115 -9.80 -3.29 -12.80
CA GLN A 115 -9.62 -4.41 -13.73
C GLN A 115 -8.24 -4.36 -14.40
N SER A 116 -7.65 -5.55 -14.54
CA SER A 116 -6.26 -5.85 -14.92
C SER A 116 -5.74 -5.21 -16.21
N ASP A 117 -6.59 -4.55 -17.00
CA ASP A 117 -6.26 -3.92 -18.29
C ASP A 117 -5.93 -2.41 -18.18
N SER A 118 -6.04 -1.80 -17.00
CA SER A 118 -5.55 -0.44 -16.79
C SER A 118 -4.04 -0.45 -16.53
N THR A 119 -3.29 0.45 -17.17
CA THR A 119 -1.83 0.62 -16.96
C THR A 119 -1.47 0.79 -15.48
N VAL A 120 -2.38 1.38 -14.72
CA VAL A 120 -2.32 1.60 -13.28
C VAL A 120 -2.45 0.30 -12.49
N ALA A 121 -3.43 -0.56 -12.80
CA ALA A 121 -3.58 -1.88 -12.18
C ALA A 121 -2.39 -2.79 -12.49
N THR A 122 -1.87 -2.76 -13.72
CA THR A 122 -0.72 -3.59 -14.13
C THR A 122 0.55 -3.15 -13.41
N ALA A 123 0.88 -1.85 -13.39
CA ALA A 123 2.09 -1.33 -12.75
C ALA A 123 2.06 -1.49 -11.21
N CYS A 124 0.90 -1.23 -10.61
CA CYS A 124 0.61 -1.49 -9.20
C CYS A 124 0.86 -2.95 -8.84
N GLY A 125 0.28 -3.88 -9.60
CA GLY A 125 0.42 -5.31 -9.37
C GLY A 125 1.87 -5.78 -9.46
N ASP A 126 2.66 -5.22 -10.37
CA ASP A 126 4.03 -5.67 -10.62
C ASP A 126 5.01 -5.28 -9.52
N SER A 127 4.87 -4.09 -8.91
CA SER A 127 5.74 -3.67 -7.80
C SER A 127 5.54 -4.55 -6.56
N VAL A 128 4.28 -4.78 -6.19
CA VAL A 128 3.88 -5.63 -5.05
C VAL A 128 4.27 -7.09 -5.29
N LYS A 129 4.08 -7.63 -6.50
CA LYS A 129 4.53 -8.99 -6.86
C LYS A 129 6.04 -9.14 -6.73
N ARG A 130 6.82 -8.16 -7.21
CA ARG A 130 8.29 -8.20 -7.07
C ARG A 130 8.72 -8.12 -5.60
N ALA A 131 8.07 -7.29 -4.79
CA ALA A 131 8.32 -7.19 -3.36
C ALA A 131 8.05 -8.53 -2.64
N ALA A 132 6.88 -9.13 -2.87
CA ALA A 132 6.52 -10.44 -2.35
C ALA A 132 7.54 -11.51 -2.77
N GLY A 133 7.94 -11.53 -4.05
CA GLY A 133 8.92 -12.48 -4.55
C GLY A 133 10.29 -12.40 -3.86
N ARG A 134 10.76 -11.19 -3.52
CA ARG A 134 12.01 -11.00 -2.76
C ARG A 134 11.89 -11.51 -1.34
N LEU A 135 10.84 -11.11 -0.61
CA LEU A 135 10.64 -11.47 0.79
C LEU A 135 10.39 -12.97 0.97
N VAL A 136 9.56 -13.58 0.11
CA VAL A 136 9.28 -15.02 0.13
C VAL A 136 10.56 -15.83 -0.10
N ARG A 137 11.36 -15.45 -1.10
CA ARG A 137 12.63 -16.13 -1.37
C ARG A 137 13.59 -16.04 -0.18
N ALA A 138 13.74 -14.86 0.40
CA ALA A 138 14.62 -14.68 1.56
C ALA A 138 14.16 -15.52 2.77
N ALA A 139 12.86 -15.56 3.05
CA ALA A 139 12.30 -16.37 4.13
C ALA A 139 12.46 -17.89 3.86
N GLN A 140 12.36 -18.33 2.61
CA GLN A 140 12.60 -19.73 2.22
C GLN A 140 14.08 -20.11 2.33
N GLU A 141 14.99 -19.22 1.98
CA GLU A 141 16.44 -19.42 2.09
C GLU A 141 16.90 -19.51 3.56
N GLU A 142 16.29 -18.71 4.44
CA GLU A 142 16.52 -18.76 5.89
C GLU A 142 15.83 -19.96 6.59
N GLY A 143 14.89 -20.61 5.90
CA GLY A 143 14.12 -21.73 6.47
C GLY A 143 13.00 -21.28 7.41
N THR A 144 12.59 -20.01 7.36
CA THR A 144 11.43 -19.48 8.12
C THR A 144 10.11 -19.62 7.36
N LEU A 145 10.15 -19.98 6.07
CA LEU A 145 9.01 -20.26 5.21
C LEU A 145 9.20 -21.57 4.43
N ARG A 146 8.15 -22.39 4.30
CA ARG A 146 8.17 -23.62 3.49
C ARG A 146 8.42 -23.32 2.00
N ARG A 147 9.14 -24.21 1.30
CA ARG A 147 9.68 -23.97 -0.06
C ARG A 147 8.65 -24.09 -1.19
N ASP A 148 7.48 -24.66 -0.91
CA ASP A 148 6.39 -24.83 -1.87
C ASP A 148 5.37 -23.68 -1.84
N VAL A 149 5.61 -22.64 -1.04
CA VAL A 149 4.79 -21.42 -1.04
C VAL A 149 5.18 -20.52 -2.21
N ASP A 150 4.21 -20.21 -3.07
CA ASP A 150 4.36 -19.25 -4.16
C ASP A 150 4.14 -17.80 -3.67
N PRO A 151 4.93 -16.82 -4.14
CA PRO A 151 4.70 -15.41 -3.83
C PRO A 151 3.30 -14.88 -4.16
N ILE A 152 2.65 -15.40 -5.19
CA ILE A 152 1.28 -15.02 -5.54
C ILE A 152 0.28 -15.55 -4.51
N ASP A 153 0.53 -16.73 -3.93
CA ASP A 153 -0.36 -17.30 -2.93
C ASP A 153 -0.31 -16.49 -1.63
N VAL A 154 0.87 -16.00 -1.19
CA VAL A 154 0.92 -15.12 -0.01
C VAL A 154 0.16 -13.81 -0.22
N LEU A 155 0.15 -13.26 -1.44
CA LEU A 155 -0.64 -12.07 -1.78
C LEU A 155 -2.14 -12.34 -1.72
N ARG A 156 -2.60 -13.47 -2.27
CA ARG A 156 -4.00 -13.90 -2.20
C ARG A 156 -4.45 -14.15 -0.77
N LEU A 157 -3.59 -14.75 0.04
CA LEU A 157 -3.84 -14.99 1.46
C LEU A 157 -3.93 -13.68 2.25
N ALA A 158 -3.04 -12.71 2.00
CA ALA A 158 -3.12 -11.39 2.62
C ALA A 158 -4.41 -10.65 2.23
N HIS A 159 -4.84 -10.76 0.97
CA HIS A 159 -6.13 -10.23 0.53
C HIS A 159 -7.28 -10.89 1.30
N GLY A 160 -7.31 -12.23 1.39
CA GLY A 160 -8.32 -12.97 2.15
C GLY A 160 -8.37 -12.60 3.63
N VAL A 161 -7.21 -12.43 4.27
CA VAL A 161 -7.09 -11.94 5.66
C VAL A 161 -7.70 -10.55 5.82
N SER A 162 -7.45 -9.66 4.86
CA SER A 162 -7.97 -8.29 4.89
C SER A 162 -9.49 -8.29 4.77
N THR A 163 -10.03 -9.04 3.81
CA THR A 163 -11.49 -9.25 3.68
C THR A 163 -12.10 -9.83 4.96
N ALA A 164 -11.46 -10.83 5.57
CA ALA A 164 -11.96 -11.43 6.82
C ALA A 164 -11.91 -10.45 8.00
N ALA A 165 -10.88 -9.61 8.09
CA ALA A 165 -10.77 -8.60 9.15
C ALA A 165 -11.84 -7.52 9.00
N GLU A 166 -12.13 -7.09 7.78
CA GLU A 166 -13.22 -6.16 7.49
C GLU A 166 -14.58 -6.70 7.91
N LEU A 167 -14.86 -7.97 7.66
CA LEU A 167 -16.10 -8.61 8.10
C LEU A 167 -16.26 -8.65 9.62
N ALA A 168 -15.15 -8.57 10.36
CA ALA A 168 -15.16 -8.64 11.82
C ALA A 168 -15.42 -7.28 12.48
N ASP A 169 -14.75 -6.21 12.04
CA ASP A 169 -14.85 -4.88 12.68
C ASP A 169 -14.88 -3.68 11.71
N GLY A 170 -14.74 -3.90 10.40
CA GLY A 170 -14.74 -2.85 9.38
C GLY A 170 -13.49 -1.98 9.31
N GLU A 171 -12.63 -2.01 10.35
CA GLU A 171 -11.44 -1.14 10.52
C GLU A 171 -10.12 -1.90 10.38
N GLY A 172 -10.16 -3.24 10.30
CA GLY A 172 -8.97 -4.07 10.11
C GLY A 172 -8.21 -4.36 11.40
N GLY A 173 -8.83 -4.17 12.57
CA GLY A 173 -8.21 -4.46 13.87
C GLY A 173 -7.80 -5.92 14.03
N HIS A 174 -8.46 -6.82 13.30
CA HIS A 174 -8.16 -8.25 13.29
C HIS A 174 -7.05 -8.71 12.32
N ILE A 175 -6.53 -7.84 11.43
CA ILE A 175 -5.55 -8.23 10.39
C ILE A 175 -4.33 -8.90 11.02
N ARG A 176 -3.73 -8.28 12.05
CA ARG A 176 -2.52 -8.82 12.68
C ARG A 176 -2.77 -10.19 13.30
N ARG A 177 -3.93 -10.39 13.93
CA ARG A 177 -4.32 -11.68 14.52
C ARG A 177 -4.46 -12.76 13.43
N TYR A 178 -5.24 -12.48 12.39
CA TYR A 178 -5.49 -13.45 11.32
C TYR A 178 -4.25 -13.77 10.51
N LEU A 179 -3.41 -12.77 10.23
CA LEU A 179 -2.13 -12.97 9.56
C LEU A 179 -1.16 -13.79 10.42
N THR A 180 -1.14 -13.59 11.73
CA THR A 180 -0.34 -14.42 12.64
C THR A 180 -0.77 -15.89 12.55
N LEU A 181 -2.08 -16.17 12.68
CA LEU A 181 -2.61 -17.53 12.55
C LEU A 181 -2.28 -18.17 11.20
N LEU A 182 -2.34 -17.38 10.13
CA LEU A 182 -2.02 -17.84 8.78
C LEU A 182 -0.53 -18.14 8.62
N THR A 183 0.34 -17.22 9.05
CA THR A 183 1.80 -17.35 8.90
C THR A 183 2.37 -18.46 9.78
N GLU A 184 1.77 -18.74 10.94
CA GLU A 184 2.11 -19.91 11.75
C GLU A 184 1.89 -21.23 10.99
N GLY A 185 0.83 -21.33 10.19
CA GLY A 185 0.56 -22.49 9.33
C GLY A 185 1.46 -22.60 8.07
N LEU A 186 2.19 -21.54 7.73
CA LEU A 186 3.14 -21.52 6.60
C LEU A 186 4.58 -21.82 7.03
N ARG A 187 4.86 -21.93 8.33
CA ARG A 187 6.16 -22.36 8.84
C ARG A 187 6.45 -23.80 8.40
N PRO A 188 7.73 -24.19 8.25
CA PRO A 188 8.07 -25.58 7.99
C PRO A 188 7.42 -26.48 9.05
N GLY A 189 6.79 -27.58 8.63
CA GLY A 189 6.30 -28.57 9.57
C GLY A 189 7.47 -29.10 10.40
N GLY A 190 7.28 -29.22 11.71
CA GLY A 190 8.22 -29.97 12.54
C GLY A 190 8.22 -31.43 12.09
N GLU A 191 9.41 -31.98 11.82
CA GLU A 191 9.59 -33.44 11.74
C GLU A 191 9.25 -34.12 13.06
#